data_AF-A0A6P0X6M1-F1
#
_entry.id   AF-A0A6P0X6M1-F1
#
_cell.length_a   1.000
_cell.length_b   1.000
_cell.length_c   1.000
_cell.angle_alpha   90.00
_cell.angle_beta   90.00
_cell.angle_gamma   90.00
#
_symmetry.space_group_name_H-M   'P 1'
#
loop_
_entity.id
_entity.type
_entity.pdbx_description
1 polymer ?
#
loop_
_entity_poly.entity_id
_entity_poly.type
_entity_poly.pdbx_seq_one_letter_code
_entity_poly.pdbx_strand_id
1 'polypeptide(L)'
;MVKPLESSVVRIYSKSGKVVGAGFLVSPQHILTCAHVVDDALGISRNTVEMPTAAISLDFPRVAPGSILQARVVFWQPVNPNELEEDLAGL
;
A
#
# COMPACT_ATOMS: atom_id res chain seq x y z
N MET A 1 17.83 -9.24 -15.75
CA MET A 1 17.30 -9.93 -14.55
C MET A 1 17.00 -8.87 -13.51
N VAL A 2 15.77 -8.79 -13.01
CA VAL A 2 15.39 -7.82 -11.96
C VAL A 2 15.89 -8.37 -10.62
N LYS A 3 16.49 -7.54 -9.77
CA LYS A 3 16.94 -7.98 -8.45
C LYS A 3 15.71 -8.36 -7.59
N PRO A 4 15.79 -9.37 -6.70
CA PRO A 4 14.63 -9.83 -5.93
C PRO A 4 13.89 -8.72 -5.17
N LEU A 5 14.62 -7.78 -4.59
CA LEU A 5 14.04 -6.61 -3.89
C LEU A 5 13.44 -5.58 -4.83
N GLU A 6 13.96 -5.45 -6.07
CA GLU A 6 13.36 -4.53 -7.04
C GLU A 6 12.02 -5.07 -7.55
N SER A 7 11.87 -6.39 -7.67
CA SER A 7 10.62 -7.02 -8.10
C SER A 7 9.51 -6.99 -7.04
N SER A 8 9.84 -6.75 -5.77
CA SER A 8 8.83 -6.64 -4.71
C SER A 8 8.25 -5.24 -4.57
N VAL A 9 8.86 -4.20 -5.17
CA VAL A 9 8.38 -2.82 -5.07
C VAL A 9 7.08 -2.63 -5.84
N VAL A 10 6.13 -1.96 -5.21
CA VAL A 10 4.80 -1.65 -5.73
C VAL A 10 4.59 -0.14 -5.78
N ARG A 11 3.93 0.38 -6.82
CA ARG A 11 3.36 1.75 -6.81
C ARG A 11 1.87 1.68 -6.55
N ILE A 12 1.38 2.59 -5.71
CA ILE A 12 -0.03 2.68 -5.35
C ILE A 12 -0.61 3.97 -5.93
N TYR A 13 -1.81 3.87 -6.50
CA TYR A 13 -2.46 4.95 -7.24
C TYR A 13 -3.71 5.45 -6.53
N SER A 14 -3.95 6.76 -6.63
CA SER A 14 -5.23 7.36 -6.31
C SER A 14 -6.31 6.95 -7.31
N LYS A 15 -7.57 7.20 -6.95
CA LYS A 15 -8.72 7.14 -7.88
C LYS A 15 -8.55 7.99 -9.14
N SER A 16 -7.75 9.05 -9.09
CA SER A 16 -7.43 9.91 -10.25
C SER A 16 -6.25 9.41 -11.10
N GLY A 17 -5.68 8.24 -10.77
CA GLY A 17 -4.56 7.65 -11.51
C GLY A 17 -3.19 8.26 -11.19
N LYS A 18 -3.08 9.08 -10.14
CA LYS A 18 -1.80 9.62 -9.67
C LYS A 18 -1.14 8.64 -8.69
N VAL A 19 0.18 8.47 -8.77
CA VAL A 19 0.93 7.72 -7.75
C VAL A 19 0.88 8.50 -6.43
N VAL A 20 0.42 7.85 -5.36
CA VAL A 20 0.31 8.44 -4.01
C VAL A 20 1.30 7.83 -3.01
N GLY A 21 1.84 6.66 -3.31
CA GLY A 21 2.83 6.03 -2.45
C GLY A 21 3.35 4.72 -3.01
N ALA A 22 4.07 4.01 -2.15
CA ALA A 22 4.70 2.74 -2.46
C ALA A 22 4.32 1.67 -1.44
N GLY A 23 4.52 0.42 -1.83
CA GLY A 23 4.45 -0.72 -0.94
C GLY A 23 5.45 -1.79 -1.37
N PHE A 24 5.49 -2.90 -0.65
CA PHE A 24 6.30 -4.03 -1.02
C PHE A 24 5.58 -5.36 -0.81
N LEU A 25 5.82 -6.31 -1.70
CA LEU A 25 5.32 -7.66 -1.62
C LEU A 25 6.00 -8.41 -0.46
N VAL A 26 5.23 -8.87 0.52
CA VAL A 26 5.71 -9.62 1.71
C VAL A 26 5.38 -11.11 1.66
N SER A 27 4.49 -11.51 0.74
CA SER A 27 4.17 -12.90 0.42
C SER A 27 3.60 -12.95 -1.00
N PRO A 28 3.35 -14.12 -1.62
CA PRO A 28 2.85 -14.20 -2.99
C PRO A 28 1.56 -13.39 -3.29
N GLN A 29 0.76 -13.05 -2.26
CA GLN A 29 -0.53 -12.36 -2.43
C GLN A 29 -0.73 -11.16 -1.48
N HIS A 30 0.28 -10.78 -0.69
CA HIS A 30 0.15 -9.70 0.29
C HIS A 30 1.21 -8.63 0.09
N ILE A 31 0.76 -7.38 0.12
CA ILE A 31 1.58 -6.18 0.00
C ILE A 31 1.44 -5.42 1.31
N LEU A 32 2.57 -4.94 1.83
CA LEU A 32 2.61 -4.05 2.98
C LEU A 32 2.84 -2.60 2.51
N THR A 33 2.12 -1.67 3.13
CA THR A 33 2.25 -0.22 2.92
C THR A 33 1.78 0.51 4.17
N CYS A 34 1.97 1.82 4.23
CA CYS A 34 1.49 2.64 5.33
C CYS A 34 -0.01 2.90 5.19
N ALA A 35 -0.72 2.95 6.32
CA ALA A 35 -2.15 3.26 6.36
C ALA A 35 -2.51 4.57 5.63
N HIS A 36 -1.72 5.63 5.82
CA HIS A 36 -1.96 6.91 5.13
C HIS A 36 -1.88 6.82 3.60
N VAL A 37 -1.12 5.88 3.04
CA VAL A 37 -1.04 5.68 1.58
C VAL A 37 -2.35 5.07 1.07
N VAL A 38 -2.94 4.17 1.84
CA VAL A 38 -4.28 3.62 1.56
C VAL A 38 -5.34 4.71 1.63
N ASP A 39 -5.30 5.55 2.66
CA ASP A 39 -6.24 6.66 2.80
C ASP A 39 -6.15 7.64 1.62
N ASP A 40 -4.93 8.01 1.22
CA ASP A 40 -4.66 8.87 0.06
C ASP A 40 -5.11 8.20 -1.26
N ALA A 41 -4.92 6.88 -1.39
CA ALA A 41 -5.33 6.13 -2.58
C ALA A 41 -6.86 6.13 -2.74
N LEU A 42 -7.57 5.98 -1.62
CA LEU A 42 -9.02 5.97 -1.58
C LEU A 42 -9.65 7.37 -1.56
N GLY A 43 -8.85 8.41 -1.29
CA GLY A 43 -9.31 9.79 -1.15
C GLY A 43 -10.18 9.99 0.08
N ILE A 44 -9.83 9.31 1.18
CA ILE A 44 -10.52 9.39 2.48
C ILE A 44 -9.62 10.09 3.51
N SER A 45 -10.12 10.25 4.74
CA SER A 45 -9.37 10.93 5.80
C SER A 45 -8.18 10.10 6.27
N ARG A 46 -7.05 10.75 6.59
CA ARG A 46 -5.81 10.08 7.05
C ARG A 46 -5.86 9.53 8.49
N ASN A 47 -6.97 9.76 9.18
CA ASN A 47 -7.24 9.26 10.54
C ASN A 47 -8.35 8.20 10.51
N THR A 48 -8.49 7.48 9.40
CA THR A 48 -9.51 6.45 9.24
C THR A 48 -9.20 5.29 10.18
N VAL A 49 -10.05 5.10 11.18
CA VAL A 49 -9.92 4.02 12.18
C VAL A 49 -10.48 2.71 11.62
N GLU A 50 -11.57 2.79 10.87
CA GLU A 50 -12.28 1.63 10.31
C GLU A 50 -11.55 1.07 9.09
N MET A 51 -11.40 -0.25 9.02
CA MET A 51 -10.72 -0.87 7.88
C MET A 51 -11.44 -0.54 6.55
N PRO A 52 -10.76 0.09 5.58
CA PRO A 52 -11.36 0.40 4.30
C PRO A 52 -11.69 -0.87 3.50
N THR A 53 -12.85 -0.88 2.83
CA THR A 53 -13.32 -2.02 2.02
C THR A 53 -13.18 -1.81 0.51
N ALA A 54 -12.90 -0.58 0.08
CA ALA A 54 -12.75 -0.23 -1.31
C ALA A 54 -11.46 -0.81 -1.92
N ALA A 55 -11.51 -1.11 -3.22
CA ALA A 55 -10.35 -1.60 -3.95
C ALA A 55 -9.31 -0.50 -4.20
N ILE A 56 -8.04 -0.90 -4.21
CA ILE A 56 -6.87 -0.05 -4.39
C ILE A 56 -6.15 -0.47 -5.67
N SER A 57 -5.85 0.52 -6.52
CA SER A 57 -5.10 0.33 -7.76
C SER A 57 -3.59 0.36 -7.50
N LEU A 58 -2.86 -0.61 -8.04
CA LEU A 58 -1.41 -0.70 -7.91
C LEU A 58 -0.73 -1.34 -9.13
N ASP A 59 0.58 -1.18 -9.26
CA ASP A 59 1.38 -1.94 -10.23
C ASP A 59 2.77 -2.31 -9.68
N PHE A 60 3.45 -3.21 -10.39
CA PHE A 60 4.84 -3.57 -10.13
C PHE A 60 5.75 -2.91 -11.18
N PRO A 61 6.29 -1.71 -10.93
CA PRO A 61 7.01 -0.91 -11.93
C PRO A 61 8.24 -1.60 -12.52
N ARG A 62 8.84 -2.54 -11.79
CA ARG A 62 10.05 -3.27 -12.21
C ARG A 62 9.76 -4.62 -12.86
N VAL A 63 8.52 -5.10 -12.77
CA VAL A 63 8.10 -6.41 -13.30
C VAL A 63 7.24 -6.23 -14.55
N ALA A 64 6.14 -5.48 -14.44
CA ALA A 64 5.18 -5.23 -15.51
C ALA A 64 4.62 -3.80 -15.37
N PRO A 65 5.42 -2.77 -15.69
CA PRO A 65 5.01 -1.38 -15.50
C PRO A 65 3.76 -1.05 -16.34
N GLY A 66 2.78 -0.42 -15.70
CA GLY A 66 1.50 -0.05 -16.32
C GLY A 66 0.44 -1.15 -16.30
N SER A 67 0.78 -2.38 -15.90
CA SER A 67 -0.20 -3.44 -15.65
C SER A 67 -0.86 -3.24 -14.29
N ILE A 68 -1.98 -2.51 -14.27
CA ILE A 68 -2.72 -2.20 -13.04
C ILE A 68 -3.43 -3.42 -12.49
N LEU A 69 -3.22 -3.68 -11.21
CA LEU A 69 -3.89 -4.68 -10.40
C LEU A 69 -4.80 -4.00 -9.37
N GLN A 70 -5.79 -4.75 -8.89
CA GLN A 70 -6.68 -4.33 -7.81
C GLN A 70 -6.40 -5.15 -6.56
N ALA A 71 -6.23 -4.49 -5.43
CA ALA A 71 -6.07 -5.10 -4.12
C ALA A 71 -7.14 -4.60 -3.15
N ARG A 72 -7.33 -5.34 -2.05
CA ARG A 72 -8.21 -4.93 -0.94
C ARG A 72 -7.41 -4.96 0.36
N VAL A 73 -7.80 -4.13 1.32
CA VAL A 73 -7.25 -4.19 2.67
C VAL A 73 -7.76 -5.45 3.36
N VAL A 74 -6.85 -6.26 3.90
CA VAL A 74 -7.18 -7.50 4.65
C VAL A 74 -6.74 -7.45 6.10
N PHE A 75 -5.89 -6.48 6.44
CA PHE A 75 -5.42 -6.17 7.77
C PHE A 75 -5.21 -4.65 7.85
N TRP A 76 -5.62 -4.04 8.95
CA TRP A 76 -5.57 -2.58 9.13
C TRP A 76 -5.09 -2.23 10.52
N GLN A 77 -3.99 -1.49 10.57
CA GLN A 77 -3.51 -0.80 11.76
C GLN A 77 -3.64 0.70 11.46
N PRO A 78 -4.60 1.41 12.07
CA PRO A 78 -4.77 2.84 11.83
C PRO A 78 -3.61 3.63 12.42
N VAL A 79 -3.29 4.78 11.82
CA VAL A 79 -2.25 5.68 12.33
C VAL A 79 -2.60 6.15 13.73
N ASN A 80 -1.70 5.90 14.69
CA ASN A 80 -1.77 6.40 16.05
C ASN A 80 -0.94 7.69 16.18
N PRO A 81 -1.57 8.87 16.29
CA PRO A 81 -0.84 10.14 16.37
C PRO A 81 -0.02 10.32 17.65
N ASN A 82 -0.22 9.44 18.65
CA ASN A 82 0.53 9.47 19.92
C ASN A 82 1.74 8.52 19.93
N GLU A 83 1.93 7.71 18.89
CA GLU A 83 3.09 6.83 18.74
C GLU A 83 3.99 7.36 17.61
N LEU A 84 5.28 7.51 17.91
CA LEU A 84 6.26 8.03 16.95
C LEU A 84 6.72 6.97 15.95
N GLU A 85 6.67 5.70 16.33
CA GLU A 85 7.09 4.55 15.55
C GLU A 85 6.05 3.45 15.69
N GLU A 86 5.46 3.07 14.56
CA GLU A 86 4.55 1.92 14.48
C GLU A 86 5.36 0.75 13.93
N ASP A 87 5.89 -0.05 14.83
CA ASP A 87 6.68 -1.22 14.45
C ASP A 87 5.77 -2.41 14.13
N LEU A 88 5.76 -2.78 12.85
CA LEU A 88 5.04 -3.95 12.34
C LEU A 88 5.86 -5.24 12.43
N ALA A 89 7.16 -5.16 12.68
CA ALA A 89 8.07 -6.31 12.73
C ALA A 89 8.27 -6.84 14.16
N GLY A 90 7.89 -6.09 15.20
CA GLY A 90 8.11 -6.45 16.59
C GLY A 90 9.58 -6.40 17.02
N LEU A 91 10.40 -5.51 16.42
CA LEU A 91 11.83 -5.32 16.66
C LEU A 91 12.13 -4.12 17.57
#